data_AF-A0A7V1UNY8-F1
#
_entry.id   AF-A0A7V1UNY8-F1
#
_cell.length_a   1.000
_cell.length_b   1.000
_cell.length_c   1.000
_cell.angle_alpha   90.00
_cell.angle_beta   90.00
_cell.angle_gamma   90.00
#
_symmetry.space_group_name_H-M   'P 1'
#
loop_
_entity.id
_entity.type
_entity.pdbx_description
1 polymer ?
#
loop_
_entity_poly.entity_id
_entity_poly.type
_entity_poly.pdbx_seq_one_letter_code
_entity_poly.pdbx_strand_id
1 'polypeptide(L)'
;MSTATKAAITPEYASLVRDMNVQALEREFVTTAKVIRAVPEDKTSYKPDPHARNAGDLAWHLASTEVWFLDSIAAGKFVPGAENDYQNPGTIAKIADWYEKETKRAIEGVKKLSGEQLLQVVDFYGAFQLPNFAYLSFQLVHGVHHRGQLSTYLRPMGSKVPDIYGGSYDYPWQG
;
A
#
# COMPACT_ATOMS: atom_id res chain seq x y z
N MET A 1 -4.15 42.88 -14.71
CA MET A 1 -4.15 41.40 -14.74
C MET A 1 -3.38 40.93 -13.52
N SER A 2 -4.06 40.34 -12.53
CA SER A 2 -3.41 39.84 -11.32
C SER A 2 -2.67 38.55 -11.68
N THR A 3 -1.35 38.59 -11.68
CA THR A 3 -0.51 37.38 -11.65
C THR A 3 -0.67 36.78 -10.26
N ALA A 4 -1.70 35.96 -10.08
CA ALA A 4 -1.77 35.06 -8.93
C ALA A 4 -0.55 34.14 -9.04
N THR A 5 0.51 34.46 -8.30
CA THR A 5 1.66 33.60 -8.10
C THR A 5 1.10 32.27 -7.60
N LYS A 6 1.22 31.19 -8.39
CA LYS A 6 0.93 29.84 -7.88
C LYS A 6 1.77 29.70 -6.63
N ALA A 7 1.14 29.59 -5.46
CA ALA A 7 1.86 29.39 -4.22
C ALA A 7 2.74 28.15 -4.39
N ALA A 8 4.06 28.34 -4.26
CA ALA A 8 4.99 27.23 -4.32
C ALA A 8 4.67 26.26 -3.18
N ILE A 9 4.71 24.96 -3.45
CA ILE A 9 4.54 23.94 -2.43
C ILE A 9 5.69 24.07 -1.43
N THR A 10 5.38 24.30 -0.14
CA THR A 10 6.38 24.54 0.90
C THR A 10 6.77 23.24 1.63
N PRO A 11 7.92 23.20 2.33
CA PRO A 11 8.30 22.07 3.17
C PRO A 11 7.23 21.70 4.22
N GLU A 12 6.54 22.71 4.78
CA GLU A 12 5.46 22.52 5.75
C GLU A 12 4.23 21.87 5.12
N TYR A 13 3.87 22.28 3.90
CA TYR A 13 2.79 21.63 3.15
C TYR A 13 3.14 20.16 2.85
N ALA A 14 4.38 19.91 2.40
CA ALA A 14 4.82 18.55 2.10
C ALA A 14 4.80 17.66 3.36
N SER A 15 5.20 18.21 4.52
CA SER A 15 5.14 17.55 5.81
C SER A 15 3.70 17.26 6.25
N LEU A 16 2.77 18.21 6.07
CA LEU A 16 1.34 17.99 6.34
C LEU A 16 0.78 16.84 5.50
N VAL A 17 1.09 16.81 4.19
CA VAL A 17 0.63 15.73 3.30
C VAL A 17 1.24 14.38 3.71
N ARG A 18 2.52 14.36 4.13
CA ARG A 18 3.14 13.16 4.71
C ARG A 18 2.35 12.69 5.93
N ASP A 19 2.08 13.56 6.88
CA ASP A 19 1.44 13.19 8.15
C ASP A 19 0.00 12.68 7.94
N MET A 20 -0.76 13.31 7.05
CA MET A 20 -2.10 12.84 6.66
C MET A 20 -2.05 11.43 6.04
N ASN A 21 -1.11 11.19 5.13
CA ASN A 21 -0.96 9.88 4.50
C ASN A 21 -0.45 8.82 5.48
N VAL A 22 0.51 9.15 6.35
CA VAL A 22 1.00 8.25 7.40
C VAL A 22 -0.15 7.84 8.31
N GLN A 23 -0.97 8.79 8.76
CA GLN A 23 -2.11 8.48 9.61
C GLN A 23 -3.15 7.60 8.90
N ALA A 24 -3.34 7.79 7.59
CA ALA A 24 -4.18 6.90 6.78
C ALA A 24 -3.56 5.51 6.68
N LEU A 25 -2.29 5.40 6.29
CA LEU A 25 -1.55 4.15 6.17
C LEU A 25 -1.61 3.32 7.45
N GLU A 26 -1.41 3.95 8.62
CA GLU A 26 -1.47 3.29 9.94
C GLU A 26 -2.82 2.60 10.21
N ARG A 27 -3.92 3.10 9.63
CA ARG A 27 -5.23 2.46 9.68
C ARG A 27 -5.41 1.42 8.57
N GLU A 28 -5.01 1.80 7.36
CA GLU A 28 -5.24 1.01 6.16
C GLU A 28 -4.46 -0.31 6.15
N PHE A 29 -3.22 -0.33 6.64
CA PHE A 29 -2.43 -1.57 6.63
C PHE A 29 -3.03 -2.63 7.56
N VAL A 30 -3.67 -2.22 8.67
CA VAL A 30 -4.36 -3.16 9.57
C VAL A 30 -5.54 -3.82 8.85
N THR A 31 -6.34 -3.03 8.13
CA THR A 31 -7.43 -3.54 7.30
C THR A 31 -6.93 -4.42 6.17
N THR A 32 -5.84 -4.03 5.51
CA THR A 32 -5.20 -4.84 4.47
C THR A 32 -4.70 -6.17 5.01
N ALA A 33 -4.07 -6.20 6.19
CA ALA A 33 -3.63 -7.43 6.84
C ALA A 33 -4.80 -8.38 7.14
N LYS A 34 -5.96 -7.86 7.58
CA LYS A 34 -7.18 -8.66 7.75
C LYS A 34 -7.62 -9.31 6.42
N VAL A 35 -7.61 -8.56 5.32
CA VAL A 35 -7.98 -9.07 3.99
C VAL A 35 -7.00 -10.11 3.49
N ILE A 36 -5.69 -9.90 3.68
CA ILE A 36 -4.66 -10.90 3.37
C ILE A 36 -4.93 -12.19 4.17
N ARG A 37 -5.12 -12.09 5.49
CA ARG A 37 -5.41 -13.25 6.35
C ARG A 37 -6.69 -14.00 5.99
N ALA A 38 -7.62 -13.36 5.30
CA ALA A 38 -8.85 -13.99 4.85
C ALA A 38 -8.64 -14.89 3.62
N VAL A 39 -7.49 -14.85 2.94
CA VAL A 39 -7.21 -15.77 1.83
C VAL A 39 -7.04 -17.21 2.37
N PRO A 40 -7.83 -18.19 1.91
CA PRO A 40 -7.65 -19.58 2.35
C PRO A 40 -6.32 -20.14 1.85
N GLU A 41 -5.52 -20.72 2.74
CA GLU A 41 -4.20 -21.30 2.42
C GLU A 41 -4.29 -22.36 1.32
N ASP A 42 -5.36 -23.16 1.29
CA ASP A 42 -5.60 -24.22 0.30
C ASP A 42 -6.17 -23.69 -1.04
N LYS A 43 -6.40 -22.37 -1.17
CA LYS A 43 -6.95 -21.72 -2.37
C LYS A 43 -6.04 -20.65 -2.97
N THR A 44 -4.77 -20.59 -2.57
CA THR A 44 -3.81 -19.58 -3.08
C THR A 44 -3.66 -19.59 -4.60
N SER A 45 -3.85 -20.74 -5.27
CA SER A 45 -3.79 -20.85 -6.74
C SER A 45 -5.05 -20.39 -7.47
N TYR A 46 -6.11 -20.00 -6.76
CA TYR A 46 -7.37 -19.57 -7.37
C TYR A 46 -7.18 -18.31 -8.21
N LYS A 47 -7.86 -18.28 -9.37
CA LYS A 47 -7.95 -17.13 -10.27
C LYS A 47 -9.42 -16.92 -10.65
N PRO A 48 -9.96 -15.68 -10.56
CA PRO A 48 -11.30 -15.39 -11.04
C PRO A 48 -11.40 -15.37 -12.58
N ASP A 49 -10.26 -15.15 -13.25
CA ASP A 49 -10.12 -15.17 -14.70
C ASP A 49 -8.72 -15.75 -15.06
N PRO A 50 -8.54 -16.50 -16.16
CA PRO A 50 -7.24 -17.07 -16.54
C PRO A 50 -6.10 -16.05 -16.64
N HIS A 51 -6.41 -14.81 -17.03
CA HIS A 51 -5.45 -13.71 -17.18
C HIS A 51 -5.26 -12.90 -15.90
N ALA A 52 -6.02 -13.19 -14.84
CA ALA A 52 -5.82 -12.59 -13.53
C ALA A 52 -4.62 -13.23 -12.80
N ARG A 53 -4.02 -12.47 -11.89
CA ARG A 53 -3.07 -12.99 -10.90
C ARG A 53 -3.79 -14.00 -9.98
N ASN A 54 -3.11 -15.02 -9.48
CA ASN A 54 -3.74 -15.91 -8.48
C ASN A 54 -3.82 -15.21 -7.10
N ALA A 55 -4.65 -15.75 -6.20
CA ALA A 55 -4.90 -15.16 -4.88
C ALA A 55 -3.64 -15.02 -4.02
N GLY A 56 -2.78 -16.03 -3.99
CA GLY A 56 -1.54 -16.03 -3.20
C GLY A 56 -0.53 -15.00 -3.70
N ASP A 57 -0.33 -14.95 -5.02
CA ASP A 57 0.54 -13.96 -5.65
C ASP A 57 -0.01 -12.55 -5.47
N LEU A 58 -1.34 -12.36 -5.48
CA LEU A 58 -1.96 -11.05 -5.27
C LEU A 58 -1.82 -10.60 -3.82
N ALA A 59 -2.00 -11.51 -2.86
CA ALA A 59 -1.73 -11.24 -1.46
C ALA A 59 -0.27 -10.85 -1.22
N TRP A 60 0.68 -11.58 -1.83
CA TRP A 60 2.10 -11.24 -1.75
C TRP A 60 2.41 -9.91 -2.43
N HIS A 61 1.93 -9.68 -3.66
CA HIS A 61 2.10 -8.42 -4.39
C HIS A 61 1.63 -7.23 -3.56
N LEU A 62 0.42 -7.29 -3.00
CA LEU A 62 -0.13 -6.23 -2.16
C LEU A 62 0.77 -5.95 -0.94
N ALA A 63 1.21 -6.99 -0.25
CA ALA A 63 2.09 -6.85 0.92
C ALA A 63 3.46 -6.26 0.55
N SER A 64 4.15 -6.88 -0.41
CA SER A 64 5.55 -6.56 -0.71
C SER A 64 5.70 -5.21 -1.38
N THR A 65 4.80 -4.86 -2.29
CA THR A 65 4.88 -3.58 -3.02
C THR A 65 4.60 -2.39 -2.13
N GLU A 66 3.72 -2.51 -1.14
CA GLU A 66 3.49 -1.43 -0.17
C GLU A 66 4.74 -1.15 0.68
N VAL A 67 5.40 -2.19 1.19
CA VAL A 67 6.68 -2.03 1.91
C VAL A 67 7.75 -1.44 0.99
N TRP A 68 7.86 -1.94 -0.25
CA TRP A 68 8.78 -1.43 -1.26
C TRP A 68 8.56 0.05 -1.58
N PHE A 69 7.32 0.49 -1.75
CA PHE A 69 6.99 1.90 -1.97
C PHE A 69 7.47 2.76 -0.80
N LEU A 70 7.15 2.36 0.43
CA LEU A 70 7.52 3.12 1.62
C LEU A 70 9.04 3.19 1.82
N ASP A 71 9.75 2.09 1.58
CA ASP A 71 11.22 2.07 1.63
C ASP A 71 11.84 2.96 0.54
N SER A 72 11.29 2.93 -0.68
CA SER A 72 11.75 3.76 -1.81
C SER A 72 11.51 5.26 -1.55
N ILE A 73 10.36 5.61 -0.97
CA ILE A 73 10.02 6.98 -0.55
C ILE A 73 10.99 7.43 0.55
N ALA A 74 11.24 6.59 1.57
CA ALA A 74 12.20 6.89 2.63
C ALA A 74 13.64 7.05 2.10
N ALA A 75 14.00 6.32 1.05
CA ALA A 75 15.29 6.43 0.37
C ALA A 75 15.38 7.62 -0.62
N GLY A 76 14.24 8.23 -0.97
CA GLY A 76 14.16 9.31 -1.97
C GLY A 76 14.46 8.85 -3.40
N LYS A 77 14.31 7.55 -3.70
CA LYS A 77 14.59 6.99 -5.04
C LYS A 77 13.88 5.65 -5.24
N PHE A 78 13.46 5.40 -6.48
CA PHE A 78 13.02 4.08 -6.93
C PHE A 78 14.16 3.41 -7.71
N VAL A 79 14.61 2.23 -7.26
CA VAL A 79 15.66 1.45 -7.93
C VAL A 79 15.02 0.30 -8.70
N PRO A 80 15.26 0.14 -10.02
CA PRO A 80 14.64 -0.93 -10.80
C PRO A 80 14.98 -2.31 -10.23
N GLY A 81 13.97 -3.15 -10.02
CA GLY A 81 14.14 -4.52 -9.53
C GLY A 81 14.15 -4.67 -8.01
N ALA A 82 14.27 -3.57 -7.24
CA ALA A 82 14.29 -3.61 -5.78
C ALA A 82 12.97 -4.12 -5.18
N GLU A 83 11.87 -4.06 -5.92
CA GLU A 83 10.59 -4.68 -5.54
C GLU A 83 10.69 -6.20 -5.39
N ASN A 84 11.72 -6.83 -5.95
CA ASN A 84 11.98 -8.27 -5.88
C ASN A 84 12.97 -8.66 -4.77
N ASP A 85 13.51 -7.70 -4.00
CA ASP A 85 14.45 -7.98 -2.91
C ASP A 85 13.77 -8.67 -1.71
N TYR A 86 12.45 -8.54 -1.60
CA TYR A 86 11.66 -9.17 -0.56
C TYR A 86 11.34 -10.62 -0.91
N GLN A 87 11.56 -11.53 0.03
CA GLN A 87 11.26 -12.95 -0.13
C GLN A 87 9.86 -13.26 0.37
N ASN A 88 9.05 -13.92 -0.47
CA ASN A 88 7.73 -14.40 -0.06
C ASN A 88 7.89 -15.45 1.05
N PRO A 89 7.30 -15.23 2.24
CA PRO A 89 7.48 -16.13 3.38
C PRO A 89 6.67 -17.45 3.28
N GLY A 90 5.90 -17.63 2.20
CA GLY A 90 5.40 -18.93 1.72
C GLY A 90 3.95 -19.25 2.06
N THR A 91 3.42 -18.81 3.21
CA THR A 91 2.03 -19.04 3.60
C THR A 91 1.31 -17.71 3.82
N ILE A 92 -0.02 -17.67 3.63
CA ILE A 92 -0.84 -16.47 3.85
C ILE A 92 -0.66 -15.91 5.26
N ALA A 93 -0.65 -16.78 6.27
CA ALA A 93 -0.42 -16.36 7.65
C ALA A 93 0.93 -15.61 7.80
N LYS A 94 2.01 -16.18 7.25
CA LYS A 94 3.33 -15.55 7.31
C LYS A 94 3.42 -14.29 6.45
N ILE A 95 2.72 -14.21 5.32
CA ILE A 95 2.63 -13.00 4.49
C ILE A 95 2.00 -11.87 5.30
N ALA A 96 0.88 -12.13 5.99
CA ALA A 96 0.21 -11.13 6.82
C ALA A 96 1.09 -10.65 7.99
N ASP A 97 1.76 -11.56 8.69
CA ASP A 97 2.63 -11.22 9.81
C ASP A 97 3.88 -10.44 9.34
N TRP A 98 4.46 -10.83 8.21
CA TRP A 98 5.53 -10.10 7.56
C TRP A 98 5.08 -8.69 7.19
N TYR A 99 3.91 -8.56 6.55
CA TYR A 99 3.36 -7.28 6.13
C TYR A 99 3.13 -6.32 7.30
N GLU A 100 2.48 -6.78 8.39
CA GLU A 100 2.26 -5.94 9.56
C GLU A 100 3.55 -5.45 10.21
N LYS A 101 4.58 -6.31 10.27
CA LYS A 101 5.88 -5.97 10.83
C LYS A 101 6.63 -4.97 9.94
N GLU A 102 6.77 -5.28 8.65
CA GLU A 102 7.60 -4.51 7.74
C GLU A 102 6.95 -3.19 7.34
N THR A 103 5.62 -3.11 7.22
CA THR A 103 4.92 -1.85 6.98
C THR A 103 5.08 -0.89 8.16
N LYS A 104 4.98 -1.37 9.41
CA LYS A 104 5.26 -0.54 10.59
C LYS A 104 6.68 0.01 10.55
N ARG A 105 7.67 -0.83 10.24
CA ARG A 105 9.08 -0.39 10.09
C ARG A 105 9.22 0.66 8.99
N ALA A 106 8.62 0.44 7.82
CA ALA A 106 8.76 1.32 6.67
C ALA A 106 8.06 2.68 6.90
N ILE A 107 6.90 2.70 7.59
CA ILE A 107 6.23 3.93 8.03
C ILE A 107 7.16 4.77 8.93
N GLU A 108 7.89 4.15 9.87
CA GLU A 108 8.86 4.86 10.70
C GLU A 108 10.03 5.46 9.91
N GLY A 109 10.36 4.88 8.75
CA GLY A 109 11.30 5.47 7.79
C GLY A 109 10.75 6.76 7.17
N VAL A 110 9.51 6.71 6.69
CA VAL A 110 8.82 7.86 6.07
C VAL A 110 8.62 9.01 7.07
N LYS A 111 8.27 8.73 8.34
CA LYS A 111 8.09 9.74 9.39
C LYS A 111 9.34 10.60 9.63
N LYS A 112 10.54 10.08 9.32
CA LYS A 112 11.81 10.78 9.52
C LYS A 112 12.19 11.74 8.40
N LEU A 113 11.46 11.72 7.28
CA LEU A 113 11.75 12.60 6.15
C LEU A 113 11.49 14.05 6.51
N SER A 114 12.46 14.92 6.26
CA SER A 114 12.30 16.38 6.31
C SER A 114 11.39 16.89 5.19
N GLY A 115 10.84 18.10 5.36
CA GLY A 115 10.04 18.74 4.32
C GLY A 115 10.82 18.94 3.02
N GLU A 116 12.11 19.22 3.10
CA GLU A 116 13.01 19.36 1.96
C GLU A 116 13.18 18.04 1.20
N GLN A 117 13.38 16.93 1.91
CA GLN A 117 13.44 15.60 1.29
C GLN A 117 12.11 15.22 0.63
N LEU A 118 11.00 15.62 1.23
CA LEU A 118 9.66 15.38 0.68
C LEU A 118 9.38 16.18 -0.60
N LEU A 119 10.02 17.35 -0.78
CA LEU A 119 9.89 18.17 -1.97
C LEU A 119 10.77 17.72 -3.14
N GLN A 120 11.76 16.83 -2.90
CA GLN A 120 12.62 16.34 -3.96
C GLN A 120 11.79 15.64 -5.04
N VAL A 121 12.06 15.97 -6.30
CA VAL A 121 11.45 15.29 -7.44
C VAL A 121 12.16 13.96 -7.62
N VAL A 122 11.39 12.88 -7.54
CA VAL A 122 11.87 11.51 -7.69
C VAL A 122 11.31 10.94 -8.99
N ASP A 123 12.16 10.23 -9.73
CA ASP A 123 11.81 9.57 -10.98
C ASP A 123 11.35 8.12 -10.72
N PHE A 124 10.24 7.74 -11.34
CA PHE A 124 9.70 6.38 -11.31
C PHE A 124 10.05 5.68 -12.63
N TYR A 125 11.32 5.27 -12.75
CA TYR A 125 11.83 4.48 -13.89
C TYR A 125 11.62 5.12 -15.27
N GLY A 126 11.66 6.45 -15.34
CA GLY A 126 11.42 7.23 -16.55
C GLY A 126 9.96 7.28 -16.99
N ALA A 127 9.02 6.65 -16.26
CA ALA A 127 7.61 6.68 -16.59
C ALA A 127 6.97 8.03 -16.23
N PHE A 128 7.27 8.53 -15.03
CA PHE A 128 6.84 9.84 -14.55
C PHE A 128 7.69 10.29 -13.36
N GLN A 129 7.65 11.59 -13.08
CA GLN A 129 8.37 12.20 -11.96
C GLN A 129 7.39 12.96 -11.07
N LEU A 130 7.49 12.78 -9.75
CA LEU A 130 6.68 13.50 -8.77
C LEU A 130 7.56 13.98 -7.61
N PRO A 131 7.15 15.04 -6.89
CA PRO A 131 7.67 15.31 -5.56
C PRO A 131 7.50 14.07 -4.67
N ASN A 132 8.50 13.76 -3.84
CA ASN A 132 8.54 12.54 -3.05
C ASN A 132 7.29 12.36 -2.17
N PHE A 133 6.73 13.44 -1.60
CA PHE A 133 5.50 13.38 -0.82
C PHE A 133 4.29 12.86 -1.61
N ALA A 134 4.23 13.07 -2.93
CA ALA A 134 3.09 12.68 -3.75
C ALA A 134 3.04 11.16 -3.97
N TYR A 135 4.20 10.48 -3.90
CA TYR A 135 4.24 9.02 -3.93
C TYR A 135 3.57 8.39 -2.73
N LEU A 136 3.45 9.07 -1.57
CA LEU A 136 2.71 8.54 -0.42
C LEU A 136 1.22 8.37 -0.74
N SER A 137 0.61 9.38 -1.37
CA SER A 137 -0.77 9.30 -1.82
C SER A 137 -0.95 8.23 -2.90
N PHE A 138 0.01 8.11 -3.82
CA PHE A 138 0.00 7.08 -4.87
C PHE A 138 0.06 5.66 -4.29
N GLN A 139 0.99 5.42 -3.35
CA GLN A 139 1.10 4.16 -2.62
C GLN A 139 -0.21 3.84 -1.90
N LEU A 140 -0.77 4.82 -1.17
CA LEU A 140 -2.00 4.62 -0.42
C LEU A 140 -3.14 4.12 -1.32
N VAL A 141 -3.37 4.77 -2.47
CA VAL A 141 -4.42 4.34 -3.41
C VAL A 141 -4.09 3.04 -4.12
N HIS A 142 -2.82 2.71 -4.35
CA HIS A 142 -2.38 1.42 -4.88
C HIS A 142 -2.70 0.28 -3.91
N GLY A 143 -2.42 0.45 -2.62
CA GLY A 143 -2.77 -0.51 -1.57
C GLY A 143 -4.28 -0.73 -1.47
N VAL A 144 -5.07 0.36 -1.46
CA VAL A 144 -6.54 0.30 -1.46
C VAL A 144 -7.08 -0.39 -2.71
N HIS A 145 -6.52 -0.09 -3.89
CA HIS A 145 -6.89 -0.70 -5.17
C HIS A 145 -6.70 -2.22 -5.14
N HIS A 146 -5.51 -2.70 -4.79
CA HIS A 146 -5.22 -4.14 -4.78
C HIS A 146 -5.89 -4.88 -3.61
N ARG A 147 -6.15 -4.21 -2.47
CA ARG A 147 -7.02 -4.77 -1.43
C ARG A 147 -8.45 -4.96 -1.95
N GLY A 148 -8.98 -3.96 -2.66
CA GLY A 148 -10.28 -4.06 -3.31
C GLY A 148 -10.31 -5.18 -4.35
N GLN A 149 -9.24 -5.35 -5.12
CA GLN A 149 -9.09 -6.48 -6.03
C GLN A 149 -9.12 -7.82 -5.27
N LEU A 150 -8.27 -7.99 -4.25
CA LEU A 150 -8.16 -9.24 -3.49
C LEU A 150 -9.46 -9.59 -2.73
N SER A 151 -10.20 -8.59 -2.23
CA SER A 151 -11.45 -8.84 -1.51
C SER A 151 -12.52 -9.51 -2.38
N THR A 152 -12.52 -9.22 -3.69
CA THR A 152 -13.43 -9.89 -4.66
C THR A 152 -13.11 -11.36 -4.87
N TYR A 153 -11.90 -11.82 -4.51
CA TYR A 153 -11.49 -13.22 -4.66
C TYR A 153 -11.99 -14.06 -3.49
N LEU A 154 -12.18 -13.45 -2.31
CA LEU A 154 -12.44 -14.16 -1.06
C LEU A 154 -13.74 -14.98 -1.11
N ARG A 155 -14.85 -14.37 -1.55
CA ARG A 155 -16.15 -15.04 -1.57
C ARG A 155 -16.19 -16.24 -2.53
N PRO A 156 -15.72 -16.14 -3.79
CA PRO A 156 -15.63 -17.30 -4.68
C PRO A 156 -14.78 -18.45 -4.13
N MET A 157 -13.78 -18.15 -3.29
CA MET A 157 -12.97 -19.16 -2.61
C MET A 157 -13.65 -19.77 -1.37
N GLY A 158 -14.87 -19.35 -1.04
CA GLY A 158 -15.60 -19.79 0.16
C GLY A 158 -15.17 -19.08 1.44
N SER A 159 -14.36 -18.02 1.34
CA SER A 159 -13.92 -17.24 2.49
C SER A 159 -14.91 -16.13 2.86
N LYS A 160 -14.78 -15.66 4.10
CA LYS A 160 -15.46 -14.47 4.59
C LYS A 160 -14.71 -13.22 4.12
N VAL A 161 -15.46 -12.17 3.79
CA VAL A 161 -14.92 -10.87 3.39
C VAL A 161 -14.90 -9.97 4.62
N PRO A 162 -13.73 -9.53 5.13
CA PRO A 162 -13.66 -8.61 6.26
C PRO A 162 -14.38 -7.27 5.99
N ASP A 163 -14.70 -6.56 7.07
CA ASP A 163 -15.05 -5.15 7.01
C ASP A 163 -13.85 -4.32 6.49
N ILE A 164 -14.11 -3.36 5.59
CA ILE A 164 -13.05 -2.50 5.01
C ILE A 164 -13.30 -1.03 5.32
N TYR A 165 -14.40 -0.47 4.83
CA TYR A 165 -14.83 0.93 5.11
C TYR A 165 -16.23 1.01 5.70
N GLY A 166 -16.79 -0.16 5.99
CA GLY A 166 -18.15 -0.38 6.44
C GLY A 166 -18.36 -1.89 6.57
N GLY A 167 -19.56 -2.27 6.98
CA GLY A 167 -19.89 -3.68 7.13
C GLY A 167 -19.85 -4.44 5.80
N SER A 168 -19.51 -5.71 5.87
CA SER A 168 -19.69 -6.69 4.79
C SER A 168 -20.87 -7.60 5.09
N TYR A 169 -21.19 -8.54 4.19
CA TYR A 169 -22.17 -9.59 4.48
C TYR A 169 -21.80 -10.44 5.71
N ASP A 170 -20.50 -10.72 5.93
CA ASP A 170 -20.07 -11.55 7.08
C ASP A 170 -19.79 -10.75 8.34
N TYR A 171 -19.52 -9.45 8.20
CA TYR A 171 -19.22 -8.53 9.29
C TYR A 171 -20.14 -7.32 9.16
N PRO A 172 -21.43 -7.44 9.53
CA PRO A 172 -22.38 -6.33 9.41
C PRO A 172 -21.95 -5.12 10.22
N TRP A 173 -22.29 -3.93 9.74
CA TRP A 173 -22.05 -2.69 10.48
C TRP A 173 -22.89 -2.67 11.77
N GLN A 174 -22.27 -2.34 12.91
CA GLN A 174 -22.92 -2.42 14.22
C GLN A 174 -23.44 -1.08 14.79
N GLY A 175 -23.30 0.03 14.04
CA GLY A 175 -23.63 1.38 14.54
C GLY A 175 -22.41 2.09 15.10
#